data_AF-A0A7R9UU28-F1
#
_entry.id   AF-A0A7R9UU28-F1
#
_cell.length_a   1.000
_cell.length_b   1.000
_cell.length_c   1.000
_cell.angle_alpha   90.00
_cell.angle_beta   90.00
_cell.angle_gamma   90.00
#
_symmetry.space_group_name_H-M   'P 1'
#
loop_
_entity.id
_entity.type
_entity.pdbx_description
1 polymer ?
#
loop_
_entity_poly.entity_id
_entity_poly.type
_entity_poly.pdbx_seq_one_letter_code
_entity_poly.pdbx_strand_id
1 'polypeptide(L)'
;EQGVALTYGELSRATRAFALGLRAWGVRPADVVAVDLPNTSECLLLQLAASRVGAAVATVKGPEELSKLASSVAATGGRLSATIAATPDSFLAGAGAALPLGSVTAGRALDELIR
;
A
#
# COMPACT_ATOMS: atom_id res chain seq x y z
N GLU A 1 15.65 -6.49 8.38
CA GLU A 1 16.99 -6.34 7.77
C GLU A 1 16.85 -6.11 6.28
N GLN A 2 17.71 -5.32 5.65
CA GLN A 2 17.63 -4.97 4.21
C GLN A 2 18.29 -6.05 3.30
N GLY A 3 18.31 -7.31 3.75
CA GLY A 3 19.13 -8.39 3.19
C GLY A 3 18.65 -9.02 1.88
N VAL A 4 17.87 -8.29 1.07
CA VAL A 4 17.30 -8.80 -0.18
C VAL A 4 17.98 -8.13 -1.37
N ALA A 5 18.66 -8.91 -2.21
CA ALA A 5 19.23 -8.46 -3.47
C ALA A 5 18.38 -9.01 -4.62
N LEU A 6 17.83 -8.11 -5.45
CA LEU A 6 17.09 -8.47 -6.66
C LEU A 6 17.77 -7.84 -7.86
N THR A 7 17.86 -8.59 -8.96
CA THR A 7 18.11 -8.01 -10.27
C THR A 7 16.92 -7.15 -10.71
N TYR A 8 17.13 -6.21 -11.63
CA TYR A 8 16.03 -5.42 -12.20
C TYR A 8 14.95 -6.29 -12.85
N GLY A 9 15.33 -7.44 -13.42
CA GLY A 9 14.38 -8.41 -13.97
C GLY A 9 13.47 -9.04 -12.91
N GLU A 10 14.05 -9.45 -11.79
CA GLU A 10 13.30 -10.00 -10.64
C GLU A 10 12.42 -8.92 -9.99
N LEU A 11 12.96 -7.73 -9.78
CA LEU A 11 12.22 -6.59 -9.28
C LEU A 11 11.00 -6.29 -10.17
N SER A 12 11.19 -6.29 -11.49
CA SER A 12 10.11 -6.01 -12.43
C SER A 12 9.02 -7.09 -12.40
N ARG A 13 9.40 -8.37 -12.31
CA ARG A 13 8.46 -9.49 -12.16
C ARG A 13 7.67 -9.39 -10.86
N ALA A 14 8.36 -9.24 -9.73
CA ALA A 14 7.75 -9.10 -8.41
C ALA A 14 6.78 -7.91 -8.39
N THR A 15 7.21 -6.77 -8.92
CA THR A 15 6.35 -5.59 -8.93
C THR A 15 5.14 -5.74 -9.84
N ARG A 16 5.27 -6.45 -10.98
CA ARG A 16 4.13 -6.74 -11.86
C ARG A 16 3.11 -7.64 -11.16
N ALA A 17 3.56 -8.69 -10.47
CA ALA A 17 2.69 -9.56 -9.68
C ALA A 17 1.95 -8.75 -8.60
N PHE A 18 2.69 -7.94 -7.85
CA PHE A 18 2.12 -7.11 -6.80
C PHE A 18 1.11 -6.08 -7.33
N ALA A 19 1.37 -5.48 -8.50
CA ALA A 19 0.42 -4.58 -9.16
C ALA A 19 -0.87 -5.29 -9.57
N LEU A 20 -0.80 -6.55 -10.03
CA LEU A 20 -1.98 -7.36 -10.33
C LEU A 20 -2.79 -7.63 -9.05
N GLY A 21 -2.12 -7.98 -7.96
CA GLY A 21 -2.74 -8.14 -6.65
C GLY A 21 -3.47 -6.87 -6.19
N LEU A 22 -2.84 -5.70 -6.28
CA LEU A 22 -3.48 -4.42 -5.95
C LEU A 22 -4.74 -4.15 -6.79
N ARG A 23 -4.68 -4.45 -8.10
CA ARG A 23 -5.86 -4.30 -8.98
C ARG A 23 -6.96 -5.31 -8.64
N ALA A 24 -6.61 -6.55 -8.32
CA ALA A 24 -7.54 -7.58 -7.89
C ALA A 24 -8.21 -7.20 -6.56
N TRP A 25 -7.47 -6.56 -5.65
CA TRP A 25 -8.01 -6.00 -4.42
C TRP A 25 -8.95 -4.80 -4.67
N GLY A 26 -8.86 -4.15 -5.84
CA GLY A 26 -9.77 -3.10 -6.26
C GLY A 26 -9.14 -1.70 -6.30
N VAL A 27 -7.81 -1.59 -6.16
CA VAL A 27 -7.08 -0.34 -6.35
C VAL A 27 -7.17 0.09 -7.81
N ARG A 28 -7.53 1.36 -8.02
CA ARG A 28 -7.72 1.98 -9.32
C ARG A 28 -6.69 3.09 -9.56
N PRO A 29 -6.48 3.51 -10.82
CA PRO A 29 -5.72 4.72 -11.11
C PRO A 29 -6.30 5.92 -10.33
N ALA A 30 -5.43 6.81 -9.88
CA ALA A 30 -5.72 7.96 -9.01
C ALA A 30 -6.17 7.63 -7.57
N ASP A 31 -6.21 6.34 -7.17
CA ASP A 31 -6.40 5.99 -5.77
C ASP A 31 -5.13 6.31 -4.96
N VAL A 32 -5.33 6.65 -3.68
CA VAL A 32 -4.27 6.77 -2.69
C VAL A 32 -4.34 5.59 -1.73
N VAL A 33 -3.20 4.96 -1.47
CA VAL A 33 -3.03 3.88 -0.50
C VAL A 33 -2.21 4.41 0.67
N ALA A 34 -2.80 4.42 1.86
CA ALA A 34 -2.11 4.82 3.08
C ALA A 34 -1.30 3.65 3.64
N VAL A 35 -0.06 3.90 4.04
CA VAL A 35 0.84 2.83 4.46
C VAL A 35 1.57 3.16 5.76
N ASP A 36 1.73 2.15 6.60
CA ASP A 36 2.56 2.18 7.80
C ASP A 36 3.48 0.98 7.75
N LEU A 37 4.53 1.13 6.94
CA LEU A 37 5.56 0.13 6.72
C LEU A 37 6.91 0.62 7.22
N PRO A 38 7.79 -0.27 7.72
CA PRO A 38 9.20 0.04 7.88
C PRO A 38 9.88 0.21 6.50
N ASN A 39 11.08 0.79 6.49
CA ASN A 39 11.90 0.93 5.28
C ASN A 39 12.51 -0.42 4.85
N THR A 40 11.68 -1.27 4.26
CA THR A 40 12.04 -2.60 3.77
C THR A 40 11.80 -2.72 2.25
N SER A 41 12.28 -3.81 1.65
CA SER A 41 12.10 -4.11 0.22
C SER A 41 10.62 -4.15 -0.19
N GLU A 42 9.76 -4.61 0.70
CA GLU A 42 8.31 -4.68 0.56
C GLU A 42 7.69 -3.29 0.37
N CYS A 43 8.16 -2.30 1.14
CA CYS A 43 7.72 -0.91 1.01
C CYS A 43 8.10 -0.34 -0.37
N LEU A 44 9.29 -0.66 -0.88
CA LEU A 44 9.72 -0.29 -2.22
C LEU A 44 8.89 -0.99 -3.31
N LEU A 45 8.66 -2.30 -3.18
CA LEU A 45 7.83 -3.06 -4.12
C LEU A 45 6.40 -2.50 -4.19
N LEU A 46 5.82 -2.11 -3.05
CA LEU A 46 4.51 -1.48 -2.99
C LEU A 46 4.46 -0.14 -3.73
N GLN A 47 5.44 0.74 -3.50
CA GLN A 47 5.51 2.03 -4.19
C GLN A 47 5.63 1.85 -5.71
N LEU A 48 6.48 0.92 -6.16
CA LEU A 48 6.67 0.64 -7.58
C LEU A 48 5.45 -0.05 -8.21
N ALA A 49 4.71 -0.87 -7.44
CA ALA A 49 3.49 -1.54 -7.91
C ALA A 49 2.33 -0.56 -8.01
N ALA A 50 2.12 0.27 -7.00
CA ALA A 50 1.12 1.33 -7.03
C ALA A 50 1.37 2.27 -8.20
N SER A 51 2.62 2.67 -8.42
CA SER A 51 3.01 3.48 -9.59
C SER A 51 2.65 2.80 -10.92
N ARG A 52 2.81 1.46 -11.03
CA ARG A 52 2.38 0.69 -12.21
C ARG A 52 0.85 0.64 -12.37
N VAL A 53 0.09 0.64 -11.27
CA VAL A 53 -1.39 0.70 -11.29
C VAL A 53 -1.88 2.12 -11.63
N GLY A 54 -1.04 3.14 -11.44
CA GLY A 54 -1.42 4.55 -11.51
C GLY A 54 -2.00 5.08 -10.20
N ALA A 55 -1.73 4.40 -9.08
CA ALA A 55 -2.10 4.80 -7.73
C ALA A 55 -0.91 5.44 -7.00
N ALA A 56 -1.20 6.25 -5.99
CA ALA A 56 -0.20 6.86 -5.13
C ALA A 56 -0.11 6.15 -3.78
N VAL A 57 1.07 6.15 -3.17
CA VAL A 57 1.32 5.63 -1.83
C VAL A 57 1.67 6.78 -0.91
N ALA A 58 1.03 6.85 0.25
CA ALA A 58 1.29 7.86 1.26
C ALA A 58 1.62 7.19 2.59
N THR A 59 2.84 7.41 3.09
CA THR A 59 3.25 6.91 4.40
C THR A 59 2.64 7.77 5.49
N VAL A 60 1.99 7.16 6.46
CA VAL A 60 1.35 7.83 7.59
C VAL A 60 1.80 7.18 8.89
N LYS A 61 2.21 7.98 9.88
CA LYS A 61 2.73 7.54 11.18
C LYS A 61 1.87 8.04 12.34
N GLY A 62 0.56 8.14 12.12
CA GLY A 62 -0.42 8.40 13.17
C GLY A 62 -1.83 8.71 12.65
N PRO A 63 -2.84 8.69 13.54
CA PRO A 63 -4.23 8.93 13.16
C PRO A 63 -4.50 10.38 12.70
N GLU A 64 -3.76 11.35 13.24
CA GLU A 64 -3.86 12.76 12.82
C GLU A 64 -3.39 12.95 11.37
N GLU A 65 -2.26 12.35 11.01
CA GLU A 65 -1.73 12.38 9.64
C GLU A 65 -2.66 11.67 8.66
N LEU A 66 -3.24 10.54 9.06
CA LEU A 66 -4.23 9.84 8.24
C LEU A 66 -5.46 10.70 7.98
N SER A 67 -5.94 11.43 8.99
CA SER A 67 -7.09 12.34 8.87
C SER A 67 -6.79 13.54 7.94
N LYS A 68 -5.57 14.10 8.04
CA LYS A 68 -5.07 15.15 7.13
C LYS A 68 -4.95 14.63 5.70
N LEU A 69 -4.40 13.44 5.51
CA LEU A 69 -4.30 12.79 4.20
C LEU A 69 -5.68 12.58 3.59
N ALA A 70 -6.62 11.99 4.34
CA ALA A 70 -7.99 11.77 3.86
C ALA A 70 -8.66 13.07 3.42
N SER A 71 -8.48 14.15 4.18
CA SER A 71 -9.01 15.49 3.84
C SER A 71 -8.37 16.07 2.58
N SER A 72 -7.04 15.95 2.43
CA SER A 72 -6.32 16.44 1.25
C SER A 72 -6.69 15.66 -0.02
N VAL A 73 -6.83 14.33 0.10
CA VAL A 73 -7.26 13.47 -1.00
C VAL A 73 -8.70 13.79 -1.42
N ALA A 74 -9.62 13.97 -0.46
CA ALA A 74 -10.99 14.38 -0.75
C ALA A 74 -11.07 15.75 -1.44
N ALA A 75 -10.25 16.73 -1.01
CA ALA A 75 -10.22 18.07 -1.59
C ALA A 75 -9.78 18.09 -3.07
N THR A 76 -9.04 17.08 -3.52
CA THR A 76 -8.59 16.95 -4.93
C THR A 76 -9.51 16.05 -5.77
N GLY A 77 -10.59 15.53 -5.19
CA GLY A 77 -11.46 14.55 -5.84
C GLY A 77 -10.85 13.15 -5.93
N GLY A 78 -9.71 12.92 -5.28
CA GLY A 78 -9.08 11.60 -5.18
C GLY A 78 -9.78 10.71 -4.16
N ARG A 79 -9.40 9.43 -4.14
CA ARG A 79 -9.98 8.41 -3.25
C ARG A 79 -8.91 7.72 -2.42
N LEU A 80 -8.99 7.86 -1.09
CA LEU A 80 -8.24 7.03 -0.16
C LEU A 80 -8.92 5.65 -0.12
N SER A 81 -8.26 4.64 -0.67
CA SER A 81 -8.94 3.40 -1.02
C SER A 81 -8.62 2.25 -0.08
N ALA A 82 -7.41 2.24 0.47
CA ALA A 82 -6.85 1.11 1.19
C ALA A 82 -5.83 1.57 2.24
N THR A 83 -5.66 0.77 3.29
CA THR A 83 -4.53 0.88 4.21
C THR A 83 -3.69 -0.40 4.25
N ILE A 84 -2.37 -0.25 4.27
CA ILE A 84 -1.43 -1.37 4.43
C ILE A 84 -0.59 -1.15 5.69
N ALA A 85 -0.65 -2.10 6.60
CA ALA A 85 0.01 -2.06 7.90
C ALA A 85 1.13 -3.10 8.00
N ALA A 86 2.28 -2.77 8.59
CA ALA A 86 3.35 -3.74 8.81
C ALA A 86 2.97 -4.85 9.79
N THR A 87 2.28 -4.48 10.87
CA THR A 87 1.89 -5.35 11.98
C THR A 87 0.39 -5.20 12.29
N PRO A 88 -0.25 -6.21 12.89
CA PRO A 88 -1.63 -6.09 13.39
C PRO A 88 -1.82 -4.97 14.42
N ASP A 89 -0.76 -4.63 15.16
CA ASP A 89 -0.77 -3.57 16.18
C ASP A 89 -0.61 -2.15 15.59
N SER A 90 -0.38 -2.02 14.28
CA SER A 90 -0.36 -0.72 13.62
C SER A 90 -1.74 -0.07 13.69
N PHE A 91 -1.77 1.25 13.92
CA PHE A 91 -3.02 2.02 13.92
C PHE A 91 -3.80 1.91 12.59
N LEU A 92 -3.12 1.61 11.48
CA LEU A 92 -3.73 1.41 10.17
C LEU A 92 -4.51 0.09 10.04
N ALA A 93 -4.21 -0.90 10.88
CA ALA A 93 -4.93 -2.17 10.88
C ALA A 93 -6.41 -1.96 11.25
N GLY A 94 -6.69 -1.07 12.22
CA GLY A 94 -8.06 -0.67 12.58
C GLY A 94 -8.66 0.40 11.67
N ALA A 95 -7.84 1.29 11.12
CA ALA A 95 -8.32 2.43 10.32
C ALA A 95 -8.90 2.03 8.95
N GLY A 96 -8.52 0.88 8.40
CA GLY A 96 -9.04 0.41 7.12
C GLY A 96 -10.50 -0.03 7.15
N ALA A 97 -11.09 -0.28 8.32
CA ALA A 97 -12.51 -0.66 8.43
C ALA A 97 -13.48 0.40 7.87
N ALA A 98 -13.06 1.67 7.85
CA ALA A 98 -13.83 2.77 7.28
C ALA A 98 -13.52 3.03 5.79
N LEU A 99 -12.54 2.32 5.22
CA LEU A 99 -12.11 2.50 3.84
C LEU A 99 -12.77 1.48 2.92
N PRO A 100 -13.03 1.86 1.67
CA PRO A 100 -13.83 1.04 0.77
C PRO A 100 -13.18 -0.28 0.34
N LEU A 101 -11.85 -0.45 0.50
CA LEU A 101 -11.16 -1.73 0.27
C LEU A 101 -10.66 -2.40 1.55
N GLY A 102 -10.87 -1.80 2.73
CA GLY A 102 -10.39 -2.36 4.00
C GLY A 102 -8.93 -2.05 4.35
N SER A 103 -8.45 -2.72 5.39
CA SER A 103 -7.03 -2.77 5.80
C SER A 103 -6.43 -4.13 5.46
N VAL A 104 -5.14 -4.14 5.15
CA VAL A 104 -4.39 -5.36 4.85
C VAL A 104 -3.04 -5.33 5.58
N THR A 105 -2.67 -6.43 6.25
CA THR A 105 -1.40 -6.54 6.98
C THR A 105 -0.31 -7.14 6.09
N ALA A 106 0.79 -6.42 5.91
CA ALA A 106 1.88 -6.70 4.99
C ALA A 106 2.43 -8.13 5.08
N GLY A 107 2.59 -8.67 6.30
CA GLY A 107 3.11 -10.03 6.51
C GLY A 107 2.23 -11.17 5.96
N ARG A 108 0.94 -10.93 5.71
CA ARG A 108 0.03 -11.88 5.05
C ARG A 108 -0.23 -11.50 3.59
N ALA A 109 -0.29 -10.19 3.35
CA ALA A 109 -0.65 -9.60 2.07
C ALA A 109 0.38 -9.77 0.98
N LEU A 110 1.67 -9.61 1.30
CA LEU A 110 2.70 -9.72 0.29
C LEU A 110 2.84 -11.18 -0.16
N ASP A 111 2.69 -12.14 0.75
CA ASP A 111 2.64 -13.55 0.39
C ASP A 111 1.36 -13.93 -0.40
N GLU A 112 0.20 -13.36 -0.06
CA GLU A 112 -1.06 -13.61 -0.79
C GLU A 112 -1.14 -12.89 -2.14
N LEU A 113 -0.52 -11.72 -2.30
CA LEU A 113 -0.51 -10.92 -3.54
C LEU A 113 0.63 -11.33 -4.49
N ILE A 114 1.63 -12.07 -4.01
CA ILE A 114 2.73 -12.63 -4.82
C ILE A 114 2.39 -14.04 -5.36
N ARG A 115 1.44 -14.77 -4.75
CA ARG A 115 0.92 -16.05 -5.29
C ARG A 115 -0.03 -15.84 -6.47
#